data_AF-A0A2D2BY25-F1
#
_entry.id   AF-A0A2D2BY25-F1
#
_cell.length_a   1.000
_cell.length_b   1.000
_cell.length_c   1.000
_cell.angle_alpha   90.00
_cell.angle_beta   90.00
_cell.angle_gamma   90.00
#
_symmetry.space_group_name_H-M   'P 1'
#
loop_
_entity.id
_entity.type
_entity.pdbx_description
1 polymer ?
#
loop_
_entity_poly.entity_id
_entity_poly.type
_entity_poly.pdbx_seq_one_letter_code
_entity_poly.pdbx_strand_id
1 'polypeptide(L)'
;MIPFLRMFLIHLWVACIAGAVAIAGLAMGYVSVWTFVWAAVIGVVLGVPGGLLNWAYLRPNRSRQIGWTWKIADLVRSAGRPRRADTQDPA
;
A
#
# COMPACT_ATOMS: atom_id res chain seq x y z
N MET A 1 7.64 17.38 7.67
CA MET A 1 8.48 16.73 6.64
C MET A 1 8.25 17.52 5.37
N ILE A 2 9.32 17.84 4.65
CA ILE A 2 9.22 18.58 3.39
C ILE A 2 8.33 17.74 2.44
N PRO A 3 7.19 18.26 1.96
CA PRO A 3 6.21 17.50 1.17
C PRO A 3 6.84 16.86 -0.08
N PHE A 4 7.92 17.45 -0.61
CA PHE A 4 8.75 16.89 -1.68
C PHE A 4 9.34 15.52 -1.35
N LEU A 5 9.86 15.30 -0.14
CA LEU A 5 10.49 14.02 0.21
C LEU A 5 9.48 12.87 0.19
N ARG A 6 8.23 13.13 0.60
CA ARG A 6 7.14 12.15 0.51
C ARG A 6 6.84 11.81 -0.95
N MET A 7 6.67 12.83 -1.80
CA MET A 7 6.36 12.65 -3.21
C MET A 7 7.47 11.84 -3.90
N PHE A 8 8.72 12.16 -3.59
CA PHE A 8 9.90 11.50 -4.14
C PHE A 8 9.98 10.02 -3.73
N LEU A 9 9.74 9.71 -2.45
CA LEU A 9 9.81 8.34 -1.95
C LEU A 9 8.72 7.43 -2.58
N ILE A 10 7.52 7.97 -2.78
CA ILE A 10 6.43 7.25 -3.45
C ILE A 10 6.76 7.02 -4.93
N HIS A 11 7.26 8.04 -5.63
CA HIS A 11 7.67 7.88 -7.04
C HIS A 11 8.81 6.89 -7.19
N LEU A 12 9.79 6.91 -6.28
CA LEU A 12 10.89 5.95 -6.27
C LEU A 12 10.38 4.52 -6.10
N TRP A 13 9.41 4.29 -5.21
CA TRP A 13 8.78 2.98 -5.01
C TRP A 13 8.07 2.49 -6.27
N VAL A 14 7.27 3.35 -6.90
CA VAL A 14 6.58 3.07 -8.15
C VAL A 14 7.58 2.73 -9.26
N ALA A 15 8.63 3.54 -9.42
CA ALA A 15 9.65 3.33 -10.43
C ALA A 15 10.42 2.01 -10.22
N CYS A 16 10.72 1.67 -8.96
CA CYS A 16 11.44 0.44 -8.63
C CYS A 16 10.61 -0.81 -8.95
N ILE A 17 9.31 -0.83 -8.58
CA ILE A 17 8.42 -1.95 -8.92
C ILE A 17 8.19 -2.02 -10.43
N ALA A 18 7.92 -0.90 -11.09
CA ALA A 18 7.75 -0.87 -12.54
C ALA A 18 9.00 -1.44 -13.26
N GLY A 19 10.19 -1.04 -12.82
CA GLY A 19 11.46 -1.56 -13.33
C GLY A 19 11.62 -3.07 -13.09
N ALA A 20 11.31 -3.55 -11.89
CA ALA A 20 11.38 -4.98 -11.58
C ALA A 20 10.43 -5.82 -12.45
N VAL A 21 9.20 -5.35 -12.66
CA VAL A 21 8.22 -6.03 -13.51
C VAL A 21 8.64 -5.99 -14.98
N ALA A 22 9.18 -4.86 -15.45
CA ALA A 22 9.68 -4.74 -16.81
C ALA A 22 10.85 -5.71 -17.06
N ILE A 23 11.81 -5.78 -16.13
CA ILE A 23 12.94 -6.72 -16.20
C ILE A 23 12.44 -8.17 -16.19
N ALA A 24 11.50 -8.50 -15.30
CA ALA A 24 10.93 -9.85 -15.24
C ALA A 24 10.21 -10.24 -16.53
N GLY A 25 9.40 -9.34 -17.09
CA GLY A 25 8.70 -9.56 -18.36
C GLY A 25 9.66 -9.76 -19.53
N LEU A 26 10.71 -8.93 -19.62
CA LEU A 26 11.75 -9.06 -20.64
C LEU A 26 12.58 -10.34 -20.45
N ALA A 27 12.90 -10.71 -19.21
CA ALA A 27 13.64 -11.93 -18.91
C ALA A 27 12.86 -13.21 -19.27
N MET A 28 11.52 -13.17 -19.23
CA MET A 28 10.67 -14.26 -19.73
C MET A 28 10.54 -14.28 -21.27
N GLY A 29 11.17 -13.34 -21.98
CA GLY A 29 11.13 -13.25 -23.44
C GLY A 29 9.94 -12.46 -24.00
N TYR A 30 9.14 -11.80 -23.16
CA TYR A 30 8.01 -10.97 -23.62
C TYR A 30 8.49 -9.62 -24.15
N VAL A 31 8.94 -9.59 -25.40
CA VAL A 31 9.38 -8.37 -26.09
C VAL A 31 8.19 -7.73 -26.81
N SER A 32 7.38 -6.98 -26.07
CA SER A 32 6.22 -6.27 -26.61
C SER A 32 6.02 -4.94 -25.91
N VAL A 33 5.34 -3.99 -26.58
CA VAL A 33 4.96 -2.72 -25.95
C VAL A 33 4.02 -2.97 -24.76
N TRP A 34 3.19 -4.01 -24.82
CA TRP A 34 2.29 -4.37 -23.74
C TRP A 34 3.01 -4.77 -22.46
N THR A 35 4.21 -5.34 -22.55
CA THR A 35 5.00 -5.72 -21.38
C THR A 35 5.34 -4.48 -20.52
N PHE A 36 5.61 -3.35 -21.16
CA PHE A 36 5.88 -2.08 -20.47
C PHE A 36 4.62 -1.43 -19.91
N VAL A 37 3.49 -1.52 -20.62
CA VAL A 37 2.20 -1.02 -20.10
C VAL A 37 1.80 -1.78 -18.85
N TRP A 38 1.88 -3.12 -18.87
CA TRP A 38 1.59 -3.93 -17.70
C TRP A 38 2.58 -3.68 -16.56
N ALA A 39 3.87 -3.50 -16.87
CA ALA A 39 4.86 -3.11 -15.88
C ALA A 39 4.53 -1.76 -15.22
N ALA A 40 4.09 -0.77 -15.99
CA ALA A 40 3.66 0.52 -15.45
C ALA A 40 2.40 0.39 -14.59
N VAL A 41 1.40 -0.37 -15.04
CA VAL A 41 0.15 -0.60 -14.28
C VAL A 41 0.46 -1.30 -12.95
N ILE A 42 1.22 -2.40 -12.98
CA ILE A 42 1.60 -3.15 -11.77
C ILE A 42 2.48 -2.28 -10.86
N GLY A 43 3.41 -1.52 -11.45
CA GLY A 43 4.25 -0.56 -10.76
C GLY A 43 3.46 0.50 -10.00
N VAL A 44 2.39 1.03 -10.57
CA VAL A 44 1.51 2.01 -9.90
C VAL A 44 0.64 1.32 -8.85
N VAL A 45 -0.01 0.21 -9.21
CA VAL A 45 -0.95 -0.50 -8.33
C VAL A 45 -0.27 -1.02 -7.07
N LEU A 46 0.97 -1.50 -7.15
CA LEU A 46 1.74 -1.99 -6.00
C LEU A 46 2.66 -0.92 -5.41
N GLY A 47 3.23 -0.06 -6.24
CA GLY A 47 4.20 0.94 -5.83
C GLY A 47 3.60 2.10 -5.04
N VAL A 48 2.39 2.54 -5.38
CA VAL A 48 1.70 3.60 -4.62
C VAL A 48 1.36 3.13 -3.20
N PRO A 49 0.69 1.98 -2.97
CA PRO A 49 0.43 1.51 -1.62
C PRO A 49 1.72 1.14 -0.88
N GLY A 50 2.72 0.57 -1.55
CA GLY A 50 4.02 0.28 -0.95
C GLY A 50 4.77 1.54 -0.47
N GLY A 51 4.80 2.58 -1.30
CA GLY A 51 5.37 3.89 -0.95
C GLY A 51 4.60 4.57 0.19
N LEU A 52 3.27 4.42 0.23
CA LEU A 52 2.42 4.96 1.29
C LEU A 52 2.61 4.20 2.62
N LEU A 53 2.71 2.87 2.59
CA LEU A 53 3.00 2.04 3.76
C LEU A 53 4.41 2.31 4.29
N ASN A 54 5.40 2.40 3.41
CA ASN A 54 6.77 2.76 3.77
C ASN A 54 6.83 4.14 4.43
N TRP A 55 6.08 5.12 3.90
CA TRP A 55 5.94 6.41 4.55
C TRP A 55 5.23 6.34 5.90
N ALA A 56 4.16 5.55 6.02
CA ALA A 56 3.46 5.33 7.29
C ALA A 56 4.37 4.67 8.34
N TYR A 57 5.31 3.82 7.91
CA TYR A 57 6.31 3.15 8.74
C TYR A 57 7.54 3.99 9.06
N LEU A 58 7.84 5.03 8.27
CA LEU A 58 8.84 6.07 8.58
C LEU A 58 8.26 7.20 9.46
N ARG A 59 6.94 7.37 9.47
CA ARG A 59 6.21 8.30 10.34
C ARG A 59 5.99 7.90 11.81
N PRO A 60 6.25 6.69 12.34
CA PRO A 60 6.01 6.35 13.76
C PRO A 60 6.76 7.26 14.72
N ASN A 61 7.97 7.73 14.38
CA ASN A 61 8.72 8.63 15.25
C ASN A 61 8.12 10.05 15.32
N ARG A 62 7.11 10.39 14.51
CA ARG A 62 6.40 11.69 14.53
C ARG A 62 4.86 11.58 14.57
N SER A 63 4.28 10.39 14.43
CA SER A 63 2.83 10.14 14.47
C SER A 63 2.25 10.08 15.89
N ARG A 64 3.07 10.11 16.95
CA ARG A 64 2.56 10.30 18.32
C ARG A 64 1.80 11.63 18.52
N GLN A 65 1.91 12.59 17.60
CA GLN A 65 1.22 13.89 17.72
C GLN A 65 -0.12 14.02 16.96
N ILE A 66 -0.47 13.11 16.04
CA ILE A 66 -1.72 13.25 15.27
C ILE A 66 -2.40 11.87 15.24
N GLY A 67 -3.41 11.70 16.10
CA GLY A 67 -4.15 10.46 16.41
C GLY A 67 -4.96 9.83 15.26
N TRP A 68 -4.48 9.93 14.02
CA TRP A 68 -5.14 9.45 12.82
C TRP A 68 -4.99 7.92 12.60
N THR A 69 -4.05 7.26 13.27
CA THR A 69 -3.82 5.80 13.15
C THR A 69 -4.88 4.94 13.82
N TRP A 70 -5.73 5.49 14.69
CA TRP A 70 -6.77 4.73 15.39
C TRP A 70 -7.93 4.31 14.48
N LYS A 71 -8.35 5.19 13.55
CA LYS A 71 -9.55 4.94 12.73
C LYS A 71 -9.38 3.79 11.74
N ILE A 72 -8.18 3.61 11.20
CA ILE A 72 -7.87 2.51 10.27
C ILE A 72 -7.64 1.20 11.05
N ALA A 73 -6.98 1.27 12.21
CA ALA A 73 -6.78 0.10 13.08
C ALA A 73 -8.11 -0.43 13.63
N ASP A 74 -9.05 0.45 13.97
CA ASP A 74 -10.39 0.06 14.41
C ASP A 74 -11.25 -0.51 13.28
N LEU A 75 -11.08 -0.02 12.05
CA LEU A 75 -11.78 -0.57 10.88
C LEU A 75 -11.37 -2.02 10.59
N VAL A 76 -10.07 -2.33 10.73
CA VAL A 76 -9.56 -3.70 10.55
C VAL A 76 -9.99 -4.60 11.72
N ARG A 77 -10.03 -4.05 12.94
CA ARG A 77 -10.46 -4.79 14.14
C ARG A 77 -11.97 -5.05 14.16
N SER A 78 -12.78 -4.16 13.59
CA SER A 78 -14.23 -4.34 13.46
C SER A 78 -14.61 -5.32 12.34
N ALA A 79 -13.83 -5.34 11.24
CA ALA A 79 -14.02 -6.32 10.16
C ALA A 79 -13.72 -7.77 10.57
N GLY A 80 -12.89 -7.97 11.61
CA GLY A 80 -12.49 -9.29 12.09
C GLY A 80 -13.36 -9.89 13.21
N ARG A 81 -14.40 -9.19 13.70
CA ARG A 81 -15.24 -9.71 14.79
C ARG A 81 -16.40 -10.54 14.21
N PRO A 82 -16.41 -11.88 14.34
CA PRO A 82 -17.58 -12.67 13.98
C PRO A 82 -18.77 -12.18 14.81
N ARG A 83 -19.87 -11.87 14.12
CA ARG A 83 -21.16 -11.51 14.71
C ARG A 83 -21.62 -12.70 15.54
N ARG A 84 -21.29 -12.74 16.83
CA ARG A 84 -21.97 -13.64 17.77
C ARG A 84 -23.43 -13.23 17.72
N ALA A 85 -24.26 -14.14 17.22
CA ALA A 85 -25.69 -14.11 17.46
C ALA A 85 -25.86 -14.40 18.95
N ASP A 86 -25.91 -13.34 19.75
CA ASP A 86 -26.50 -13.36 21.06
C ASP A 86 -28.02 -13.40 20.88
N THR A 87 -28.53 -14.61 20.83
CA THR A 87 -29.92 -14.93 21.10
C THR A 87 -30.30 -14.31 22.45
N GLN A 88 -31.03 -13.19 22.38
CA GLN A 88 -32.05 -12.70 23.33
C GLN A 88 -32.76 -13.89 24.02
N ASP A 89 -33.18 -13.95 25.28
CA ASP A 89 -33.35 -13.04 26.42
C ASP A 89 -33.77 -13.97 27.59
N PRO A 90 -33.25 -13.88 28.84
CA PRO A 90 -33.80 -14.64 29.96
C PRO A 90 -34.87 -13.81 30.70
N ALA A 91 -36.14 -14.20 30.54
CA ALA A 91 -37.23 -13.84 31.46
C ALA A 91 -38.05 -15.09 31.80
#